data_AF-A0A8H6YXD1-F1
#
_entry.id   AF-A0A8H6YXD1-F1
#
_cell.length_a   1.000
_cell.length_b   1.000
_cell.length_c   1.000
_cell.angle_alpha   90.00
_cell.angle_beta   90.00
_cell.angle_gamma   90.00
#
_symmetry.space_group_name_H-M   'P 1'
#
loop_
_entity.id
_entity.type
_entity.pdbx_description
1 polymer ?
#
loop_
_entity_poly.entity_id
_entity_poly.type
_entity_poly.pdbx_seq_one_letter_code
_entity_poly.pdbx_strand_id
1 'polypeptide(L)'
;MVSKTYEFDYFRFSAIFMSPPTVAEIQACYELCRLHNNIGFWVVWLPTGESIGKLPPGKFTNLCVAWSIAMAYFSHPEISATSALLRAAFYVPLCFGVKSLIMTIDDLLDYDIDALVERTKERPLPRGAISLDRAWLFFGLQVVVGIYLAIKVLSRTALYTSMFVWPLYIIYPTCKRWTNFAPVPLGLMFNVGVFMGWSDISVDGSMNWNVLIPIYLGACLWTWTYETQVHPLLTNSASDDVRPQSVSAPSTSFCRSETLRPDVHKDKYDDVKIGINSPALLCRQYTIPICLGTAVGFWGLLVYGGILNGQGPFFYTGVASAGVVLLKELLRTDIDRPKECKAFFLTTPLIGQIILGGVVADAVINRYIEGQLKA
;
A
#
# COMPACT_ATOMS: atom_id res chain seq x y z
N MET A 1 -5.50 -42.57 18.29
CA MET A 1 -5.43 -41.17 18.72
C MET A 1 -3.99 -40.90 19.14
N VAL A 2 -3.17 -40.27 18.27
CA VAL A 2 -1.73 -40.09 18.53
C VAL A 2 -1.52 -38.71 19.13
N SER A 3 -1.05 -38.66 20.37
CA SER A 3 -0.59 -37.41 20.98
C SER A 3 0.72 -36.97 20.33
N LYS A 4 0.74 -35.80 19.71
CA LYS A 4 1.99 -35.08 19.45
C LYS A 4 2.35 -34.32 20.71
N THR A 5 3.22 -34.89 21.55
CA THR A 5 3.90 -34.15 22.60
C THR A 5 4.80 -33.09 21.96
N TYR A 6 4.40 -31.83 22.09
CA TYR A 6 5.24 -30.68 21.74
C TYR A 6 6.28 -30.48 22.85
N GLU A 7 7.34 -31.28 22.86
CA GLU A 7 8.52 -30.96 23.66
C GLU A 7 9.16 -29.68 23.12
N PHE A 8 9.24 -28.66 23.98
CA PHE A 8 9.90 -27.40 23.65
C PHE A 8 11.41 -27.62 23.74
N ASP A 9 12.03 -27.96 22.59
CA ASP A 9 13.45 -28.25 22.47
C ASP A 9 14.32 -27.01 22.78
N TYR A 10 14.64 -26.87 24.07
CA TYR A 10 15.51 -25.83 24.62
C TYR A 10 16.91 -25.84 23.98
N PHE A 11 17.39 -26.99 23.50
CA PHE A 11 18.72 -27.11 22.90
C PHE A 11 18.72 -26.53 21.47
N ARG A 12 17.70 -26.86 20.67
CA ARG A 12 17.47 -26.26 19.36
C ARG A 12 17.15 -24.77 19.47
N PHE A 13 16.34 -24.35 20.44
CA PHE A 13 16.02 -22.94 20.69
C PHE A 13 17.27 -22.11 21.05
N SER A 14 18.09 -22.58 22.00
CA SER A 14 19.31 -21.86 22.40
C SER A 14 20.36 -21.80 21.29
N ALA A 15 20.54 -22.87 20.51
CA ALA A 15 21.45 -22.88 19.36
C ALA A 15 21.06 -21.88 18.26
N ILE A 16 19.75 -21.70 18.01
CA ILE A 16 19.23 -20.73 17.02
C ILE A 16 19.50 -19.28 17.46
N PHE A 17 19.40 -18.99 18.76
CA PHE A 17 19.64 -17.64 19.31
C PHE A 17 21.12 -17.29 19.49
N MET A 18 21.98 -18.27 19.82
CA MET A 18 23.41 -18.03 20.09
C MET A 18 24.31 -18.11 18.86
N SER A 19 23.85 -18.69 17.74
CA SER A 19 24.63 -18.74 16.50
C SER A 19 24.53 -17.42 15.72
N PRO A 20 25.66 -16.81 15.29
CA PRO A 20 25.61 -15.61 14.46
C PRO A 20 24.90 -15.89 13.12
N PRO A 21 24.21 -14.91 12.53
CA PRO A 21 23.56 -15.09 11.24
C PRO A 21 24.60 -15.21 10.13
N THR A 22 24.40 -16.14 9.21
CA THR A 22 25.22 -16.30 8.01
C THR A 22 24.93 -15.18 7.00
N VAL A 23 25.84 -14.97 6.05
CA VAL A 23 25.66 -13.99 4.97
C VAL A 23 24.39 -14.28 4.15
N ALA A 24 24.05 -15.55 3.94
CA ALA A 24 22.82 -15.97 3.26
C ALA A 24 21.56 -15.56 4.03
N GLU A 25 21.56 -15.71 5.36
CA GLU A 25 20.41 -15.32 6.20
C GLU A 25 20.30 -13.80 6.34
N ILE A 26 21.42 -13.06 6.37
CA ILE A 26 21.42 -11.59 6.33
C ILE A 26 20.82 -11.10 4.99
N GLN A 27 21.20 -11.72 3.87
CA GLN A 27 20.63 -11.43 2.55
C GLN A 27 19.13 -11.79 2.48
N ALA A 28 18.73 -12.95 3.03
CA ALA A 28 17.34 -13.36 3.14
C ALA A 28 16.51 -12.35 3.95
N CYS A 29 17.02 -11.88 5.09
CA CYS A 29 16.40 -10.80 5.87
C CYS A 29 16.24 -9.51 5.06
N TYR A 30 17.27 -9.08 4.31
CA TYR A 30 17.19 -7.90 3.45
C TYR A 30 16.15 -8.06 2.31
N GLU A 31 16.00 -9.27 1.78
CA GLU A 31 14.98 -9.59 0.77
C GLU A 31 13.57 -9.59 1.36
N LEU A 32 13.35 -10.17 2.55
CA LEU A 32 12.07 -10.11 3.30
C LEU A 32 11.63 -8.67 3.59
N CYS A 33 12.57 -7.76 3.88
CA CYS A 33 12.25 -6.34 4.06
C CYS A 33 11.73 -5.65 2.77
N ARG A 34 11.92 -6.27 1.60
CA ARG A 34 11.57 -5.78 0.25
C ARG A 34 12.00 -4.31 -0.01
N LEU A 35 13.17 -3.92 0.53
CA LEU A 35 13.71 -2.56 0.42
C LEU A 35 14.24 -2.26 -0.99
N HIS A 36 14.94 -3.22 -1.60
CA HIS A 36 15.53 -3.12 -2.94
C HIS A 36 14.51 -2.70 -4.01
N ASN A 37 13.33 -3.35 -4.05
CA ASN A 37 12.37 -3.17 -5.14
C ASN A 37 11.61 -1.83 -5.12
N ASN A 38 11.56 -1.11 -4.00
CA ASN A 38 10.78 0.13 -3.80
C ASN A 38 9.25 0.03 -4.07
N ILE A 39 8.75 -1.04 -4.69
CA ILE A 39 7.32 -1.36 -4.82
C ILE A 39 6.68 -1.43 -3.43
N GLY A 40 5.44 -0.95 -3.31
CA GLY A 40 4.73 -0.83 -2.03
C GLY A 40 5.33 0.20 -1.06
N PHE A 41 6.37 0.96 -1.45
CA PHE A 41 6.89 2.07 -0.65
C PHE A 41 6.12 3.36 -0.95
N TRP A 42 4.86 3.38 -0.55
CA TRP A 42 4.13 4.61 -0.38
C TRP A 42 4.55 5.25 0.96
N VAL A 43 5.79 5.76 1.09
CA VAL A 43 6.18 6.61 2.25
C VAL A 43 7.07 7.85 1.98
N VAL A 44 6.60 9.02 2.45
CA VAL A 44 7.19 10.38 2.45
C VAL A 44 7.84 10.85 1.13
N TRP A 45 8.19 12.13 1.09
CA TRP A 45 8.54 12.97 -0.05
C TRP A 45 10.06 13.05 -0.25
N LEU A 46 10.51 12.89 -1.49
CA LEU A 46 11.84 13.33 -1.96
C LEU A 46 11.73 13.79 -3.43
N PRO A 47 12.12 15.02 -3.77
CA PRO A 47 12.28 15.42 -5.17
C PRO A 47 13.67 15.01 -5.69
N THR A 48 13.73 14.04 -6.60
CA THR A 48 14.91 13.83 -7.46
C THR A 48 14.59 14.26 -8.88
N GLY A 49 15.21 15.36 -9.33
CA GLY A 49 15.39 15.63 -10.76
C GLY A 49 16.32 14.58 -11.40
N GLU A 50 16.42 14.51 -12.72
CA GLU A 50 15.83 15.39 -13.74
C GLU A 50 15.71 14.61 -15.06
N SER A 51 14.60 14.79 -15.80
CA SER A 51 14.54 14.67 -17.28
C SER A 51 13.14 14.98 -17.80
N ILE A 52 12.96 16.18 -18.37
CA ILE A 52 11.78 16.50 -19.18
C ILE A 52 11.95 15.81 -20.54
N GLY A 53 11.53 14.55 -20.63
CA GLY A 53 11.54 13.76 -21.87
C GLY A 53 11.77 12.26 -21.62
N LYS A 54 10.81 11.42 -22.01
CA LYS A 54 10.86 9.94 -21.92
C LYS A 54 11.18 9.41 -20.51
N LEU A 55 10.33 9.73 -19.54
CA LEU A 55 10.58 9.48 -18.11
C LEU A 55 10.00 8.14 -17.59
N PRO A 56 10.80 7.30 -16.91
CA PRO A 56 10.28 6.38 -15.90
C PRO A 56 11.17 6.24 -14.64
N PRO A 57 10.91 7.02 -13.58
CA PRO A 57 11.07 6.51 -12.22
C PRO A 57 9.88 6.87 -11.30
N GLY A 58 9.12 5.86 -10.86
CA GLY A 58 8.08 6.01 -9.83
C GLY A 58 8.45 5.29 -8.53
N LYS A 59 8.68 6.03 -7.43
CA LYS A 59 9.13 5.50 -6.12
C LYS A 59 8.67 6.36 -4.91
N PHE A 60 7.39 6.72 -4.83
CA PHE A 60 6.84 7.79 -3.96
C PHE A 60 5.37 7.44 -3.58
N THR A 61 4.69 7.80 -2.48
CA THR A 61 4.95 8.53 -1.20
C THR A 61 3.81 8.15 -0.21
N ASN A 62 3.92 8.34 1.11
CA ASN A 62 2.76 8.18 2.05
C ASN A 62 2.06 9.51 2.04
N LEU A 63 0.99 9.54 1.28
CA LEU A 63 0.30 10.77 0.96
C LEU A 63 -0.64 11.13 2.10
N CYS A 64 -1.22 10.16 2.80
CA CYS A 64 -2.13 10.34 3.92
C CYS A 64 -1.50 11.07 5.13
N VAL A 65 -0.26 10.70 5.54
CA VAL A 65 0.47 11.44 6.59
C VAL A 65 0.81 12.86 6.13
N ALA A 66 1.32 13.00 4.91
CA ALA A 66 1.80 14.28 4.39
C ALA A 66 0.67 15.28 4.10
N TRP A 67 -0.47 14.81 3.56
CA TRP A 67 -1.72 15.58 3.44
C TRP A 67 -2.17 16.05 4.82
N SER A 68 -2.20 15.15 5.80
CA SER A 68 -2.66 15.47 7.15
C SER A 68 -1.78 16.51 7.86
N ILE A 69 -0.46 16.37 7.78
CA ILE A 69 0.49 17.39 8.27
C ILE A 69 0.26 18.73 7.57
N ALA A 70 0.05 18.74 6.25
CA ALA A 70 -0.15 19.97 5.49
C ALA A 70 -1.54 20.62 5.72
N MET A 71 -2.60 19.84 5.94
CA MET A 71 -3.93 20.33 6.33
C MET A 71 -3.95 20.85 7.78
N ALA A 72 -3.24 20.19 8.70
CA ALA A 72 -3.03 20.70 10.05
C ALA A 72 -2.21 22.00 10.03
N TYR A 73 -1.14 22.06 9.22
CA TYR A 73 -0.35 23.28 9.01
C TYR A 73 -1.14 24.40 8.34
N PHE A 74 -2.10 24.12 7.46
CA PHE A 74 -3.06 25.14 7.01
C PHE A 74 -3.87 25.69 8.20
N SER A 75 -4.45 24.80 9.02
CA SER A 75 -5.52 25.14 9.98
C SER A 75 -5.06 25.76 11.31
N HIS A 76 -3.79 25.65 11.67
CA HIS A 76 -3.28 26.00 13.00
C HIS A 76 -2.16 27.05 12.93
N PRO A 77 -2.48 28.37 12.96
CA PRO A 77 -1.54 29.49 12.81
C PRO A 77 -0.23 29.33 13.61
N GLU A 78 -0.36 28.89 14.85
CA GLU A 78 0.69 28.58 15.83
C GLU A 78 1.76 27.56 15.39
N ILE A 79 1.52 26.74 14.36
CA ILE A 79 2.50 25.78 13.84
C ILE A 79 3.52 26.48 12.92
N SER A 80 4.82 26.27 13.19
CA SER A 80 5.91 26.75 12.32
C SER A 80 6.19 25.79 11.14
N ALA A 81 6.55 26.34 9.98
CA ALA A 81 6.91 25.54 8.81
C ALA A 81 8.10 24.59 9.06
N THR A 82 9.04 24.98 9.93
CA THR A 82 10.21 24.13 10.27
C THR A 82 9.79 22.89 11.07
N SER A 83 8.84 23.00 11.99
CA SER A 83 8.32 21.85 12.74
C SER A 83 7.53 20.91 11.83
N ALA A 84 6.73 21.45 10.89
CA ALA A 84 6.02 20.65 9.89
C ALA A 84 6.97 19.83 9.00
N LEU A 85 8.04 20.45 8.49
CA LEU A 85 9.05 19.78 7.66
C LEU A 85 9.86 18.75 8.46
N LEU A 86 10.25 19.06 9.69
CA LEU A 86 10.96 18.11 10.56
C LEU A 86 10.08 16.91 10.94
N ARG A 87 8.80 17.13 11.26
CA ARG A 87 7.83 16.05 11.49
C ARG A 87 7.70 15.16 10.26
N ALA A 88 7.46 15.73 9.08
CA ALA A 88 7.40 14.98 7.84
C ALA A 88 8.68 14.14 7.60
N ALA A 89 9.87 14.72 7.83
CA ALA A 89 11.14 14.02 7.69
C ALA A 89 11.30 12.83 8.66
N PHE A 90 10.84 12.95 9.92
CA PHE A 90 10.88 11.83 10.88
C PHE A 90 9.93 10.67 10.53
N TYR A 91 8.85 10.92 9.77
CA TYR A 91 8.00 9.85 9.24
C TYR A 91 8.67 9.02 8.12
N VAL A 92 9.75 9.50 7.48
CA VAL A 92 10.48 8.73 6.46
C VAL A 92 11.04 7.40 7.02
N PRO A 93 11.96 7.38 8.00
CA PRO A 93 12.55 6.14 8.51
C PRO A 93 11.54 5.26 9.24
N LEU A 94 10.60 5.87 9.99
CA LEU A 94 9.59 5.15 10.76
C LEU A 94 8.82 4.17 9.88
N CYS A 95 8.35 4.63 8.73
CA CYS A 95 7.49 3.84 7.87
C CYS A 95 8.26 3.00 6.84
N PHE A 96 9.55 3.27 6.59
CA PHE A 96 10.46 2.22 6.06
C PHE A 96 10.48 1.02 7.01
N GLY A 97 10.58 1.26 8.32
CA GLY A 97 10.46 0.23 9.36
C GLY A 97 9.10 -0.48 9.36
N VAL A 98 7.99 0.26 9.35
CA VAL A 98 6.63 -0.33 9.32
C VAL A 98 6.38 -1.11 8.02
N LYS A 99 6.79 -0.61 6.84
CA LYS A 99 6.75 -1.41 5.59
C LYS A 99 7.53 -2.71 5.79
N SER A 100 8.78 -2.62 6.23
CA SER A 100 9.66 -3.78 6.41
C SER A 100 8.99 -4.85 7.29
N LEU A 101 8.44 -4.42 8.43
CA LEU A 101 7.70 -5.28 9.37
C LEU A 101 6.48 -5.96 8.71
N ILE A 102 5.67 -5.21 7.96
CA ILE A 102 4.49 -5.76 7.25
C ILE A 102 4.90 -6.73 6.13
N MET A 103 5.98 -6.47 5.40
CA MET A 103 6.49 -7.41 4.39
C MET A 103 7.03 -8.70 5.02
N THR A 104 7.70 -8.61 6.18
CA THR A 104 8.13 -9.78 6.95
C THR A 104 6.94 -10.64 7.40
N ILE A 105 5.87 -10.09 8.03
CA ILE A 105 4.71 -10.94 8.40
C ILE A 105 3.97 -11.50 7.17
N ASP A 106 3.88 -10.75 6.07
CA ASP A 106 3.26 -11.20 4.83
C ASP A 106 3.99 -12.46 4.30
N ASP A 107 5.32 -12.42 4.20
CA ASP A 107 6.14 -13.58 3.82
C ASP A 107 6.13 -14.71 4.86
N LEU A 108 6.02 -14.38 6.15
CA LEU A 108 6.07 -15.34 7.27
C LEU A 108 4.74 -16.08 7.50
N LEU A 109 3.61 -15.45 7.16
CA LEU A 109 2.27 -16.02 7.30
C LEU A 109 1.75 -16.68 6.03
N ASP A 110 2.33 -16.43 4.85
CA ASP A 110 1.91 -17.06 3.58
C ASP A 110 2.95 -18.01 2.97
N TYR A 111 4.02 -18.36 3.70
CA TYR A 111 5.12 -19.19 3.17
C TYR A 111 4.71 -20.54 2.56
N ASP A 112 3.65 -21.16 3.08
CA ASP A 112 3.06 -22.42 2.60
C ASP A 112 2.27 -22.22 1.29
N ILE A 113 1.59 -21.09 1.13
CA ILE A 113 0.89 -20.69 -0.09
C ILE A 113 1.89 -20.26 -1.17
N ASP A 114 2.90 -19.47 -0.79
CA ASP A 114 3.94 -18.99 -1.69
C ASP A 114 4.83 -20.12 -2.24
N ALA A 115 4.98 -21.23 -1.52
CA ALA A 115 5.65 -22.42 -2.02
C ALA A 115 4.87 -23.16 -3.13
N LEU A 116 3.56 -22.90 -3.28
CA LEU A 116 2.74 -23.50 -4.34
C LEU A 116 2.74 -22.65 -5.62
N VAL A 117 2.85 -21.32 -5.50
CA VAL A 117 2.69 -20.36 -6.60
C VAL A 117 4.03 -20.05 -7.28
N GLU A 118 4.09 -20.22 -8.61
CA GLU A 118 5.35 -20.16 -9.38
C GLU A 118 6.13 -18.84 -9.20
N ARG A 119 5.40 -17.71 -9.18
CA ARG A 119 5.97 -16.37 -8.98
C ARG A 119 6.66 -16.19 -7.62
N THR A 120 6.40 -17.06 -6.65
CA THR A 120 6.73 -16.83 -5.23
C THR A 120 7.46 -17.98 -4.53
N LYS A 121 7.64 -19.13 -5.20
CA LYS A 121 8.61 -20.18 -4.82
C LYS A 121 10.03 -19.63 -4.61
N GLU A 122 10.40 -18.61 -5.37
CA GLU A 122 11.68 -17.91 -5.25
C GLU A 122 11.74 -16.88 -4.11
N ARG A 123 10.75 -16.79 -3.20
CA ARG A 123 10.87 -15.95 -1.99
C ARG A 123 11.80 -16.59 -0.94
N PRO A 124 12.41 -15.81 -0.02
CA PRO A 124 13.44 -16.33 0.89
C PRO A 124 13.03 -17.49 1.80
N LEU A 125 11.76 -17.50 2.25
CA LEU A 125 11.21 -18.57 3.09
C LEU A 125 10.87 -19.84 2.28
N PRO A 126 10.05 -19.78 1.20
CA PRO A 126 9.81 -20.92 0.31
C PRO A 126 11.08 -21.58 -0.26
N ARG A 127 12.10 -20.80 -0.65
CA ARG A 127 13.38 -21.35 -1.14
C ARG A 127 14.30 -21.89 -0.04
N GLY A 128 13.95 -21.75 1.23
CA GLY A 128 14.74 -22.21 2.38
C GLY A 128 16.01 -21.40 2.68
N ALA A 129 16.11 -20.15 2.22
CA ALA A 129 17.27 -19.28 2.45
C ALA A 129 17.37 -18.76 3.90
N ILE A 130 16.29 -18.87 4.67
CA ILE A 130 16.23 -18.63 6.12
C ILE A 130 15.22 -19.61 6.74
N SER A 131 15.49 -20.11 7.95
CA SER A 131 14.54 -20.98 8.65
C SER A 131 13.40 -20.17 9.27
N LEU A 132 12.22 -20.80 9.38
CA LEU A 132 11.02 -20.18 9.96
C LEU A 132 11.28 -19.62 11.38
N ASP A 133 12.02 -20.38 12.19
CA ASP A 133 12.42 -20.01 13.55
C ASP A 133 13.26 -18.71 13.58
N ARG A 134 14.19 -18.55 12.62
CA ARG A 134 15.01 -17.33 12.49
C ARG A 134 14.25 -16.15 11.90
N ALA A 135 13.30 -16.40 11.01
CA ALA A 135 12.45 -15.35 10.47
C ALA A 135 11.48 -14.79 11.54
N TRP A 136 10.96 -15.62 12.45
CA TRP A 136 10.23 -15.16 13.64
C TRP A 136 11.11 -14.34 14.59
N LEU A 137 12.37 -14.75 14.82
CA LEU A 137 13.34 -13.95 15.59
C LEU A 137 13.60 -12.59 14.92
N PHE A 138 13.82 -12.56 13.60
CA PHE A 138 14.02 -11.32 12.85
C PHE A 138 12.81 -10.38 12.94
N PHE A 139 11.59 -10.93 12.78
CA PHE A 139 10.35 -10.18 12.99
C PHE A 139 10.24 -9.62 14.43
N GLY A 140 10.57 -10.42 15.44
CA GLY A 140 10.61 -9.98 16.84
C GLY A 140 11.57 -8.81 17.07
N LEU A 141 12.76 -8.84 16.45
CA LEU A 141 13.72 -7.73 16.49
C LEU A 141 13.18 -6.48 15.77
N GLN A 142 12.52 -6.63 14.62
CA GLN A 142 11.83 -5.53 13.93
C GLN A 142 10.74 -4.89 14.81
N VAL A 143 9.95 -5.69 15.53
CA VAL A 143 8.92 -5.21 16.47
C VAL A 143 9.55 -4.43 17.64
N VAL A 144 10.60 -4.96 18.28
CA VAL A 144 11.27 -4.29 19.41
C VAL A 144 11.88 -2.95 18.99
N VAL A 145 12.59 -2.91 17.85
CA VAL A 145 13.17 -1.68 17.31
C VAL A 145 12.08 -0.70 16.86
N GLY A 146 11.02 -1.18 16.23
CA GLY A 146 9.87 -0.37 15.80
C GLY A 146 9.15 0.30 16.97
N ILE A 147 8.87 -0.45 18.05
CA ILE A 147 8.25 0.09 19.27
C ILE A 147 9.18 1.11 19.96
N TYR A 148 10.48 0.82 20.06
CA TYR A 148 11.46 1.76 20.62
C TYR A 148 11.49 3.08 19.85
N LEU A 149 11.59 3.02 18.52
CA LEU A 149 11.57 4.22 17.66
C LEU A 149 10.24 4.95 17.76
N ALA A 150 9.11 4.24 17.80
CA ALA A 150 7.79 4.85 17.93
C ALA A 150 7.64 5.65 19.23
N ILE A 151 8.09 5.10 20.36
CA ILE A 151 8.09 5.76 21.68
C ILE A 151 9.04 6.97 21.72
N LYS A 152 10.09 6.99 20.89
CA LYS A 152 11.08 8.08 20.84
C LYS A 152 10.72 9.22 19.88
N VAL A 153 9.90 8.96 18.85
CA VAL A 153 9.64 9.92 17.76
C VAL A 153 8.24 10.53 17.84
N LEU A 154 7.19 9.75 18.16
CA LEU A 154 5.81 10.21 18.07
C LEU A 154 5.32 10.91 19.35
N SER A 155 4.35 11.81 19.19
CA SER A 155 3.50 12.29 20.28
C SER A 155 2.74 11.11 20.92
N ARG A 156 2.32 11.28 22.19
CA ARG A 156 1.54 10.24 22.90
C ARG A 156 0.24 9.91 22.14
N THR A 157 -0.43 10.94 21.61
CA THR A 157 -1.68 10.80 20.84
C THR A 157 -1.45 10.04 19.54
N ALA A 158 -0.40 10.38 18.78
CA ALA A 158 -0.06 9.69 17.53
C ALA A 158 0.41 8.25 17.77
N LEU A 159 1.12 7.98 18.88
CA LEU A 159 1.49 6.63 19.31
C LEU A 159 0.25 5.77 19.61
N TYR A 160 -0.66 6.23 20.49
CA TYR A 160 -1.88 5.50 20.82
C TYR A 160 -2.80 5.30 19.60
N THR A 161 -2.88 6.31 18.73
CA THR A 161 -3.58 6.22 17.43
C THR A 161 -2.99 5.12 16.56
N SER A 162 -1.66 4.99 16.50
CA SER A 162 -1.02 3.93 15.73
C SER A 162 -1.31 2.53 16.29
N MET A 163 -1.36 2.38 17.62
CA MET A 163 -1.57 1.10 18.30
C MET A 163 -2.90 0.44 17.93
N PHE A 164 -3.92 1.23 17.58
CA PHE A 164 -5.22 0.74 17.13
C PHE A 164 -5.13 -0.18 15.90
N VAL A 165 -4.18 0.05 14.99
CA VAL A 165 -4.01 -0.77 13.78
C VAL A 165 -2.90 -1.82 13.88
N TRP A 166 -2.14 -1.88 14.97
CA TRP A 166 -1.08 -2.90 15.13
C TRP A 166 -1.61 -4.35 15.03
N PRO A 167 -2.79 -4.70 15.56
CA PRO A 167 -3.38 -6.03 15.33
C PRO A 167 -3.71 -6.30 13.86
N LEU A 168 -4.08 -5.27 13.09
CA LEU A 168 -4.42 -5.41 11.67
C LEU A 168 -3.21 -5.83 10.83
N TYR A 169 -1.99 -5.45 11.20
CA TYR A 169 -0.77 -5.90 10.50
C TYR A 169 -0.60 -7.43 10.53
N ILE A 170 -1.06 -8.10 11.60
CA ILE A 170 -1.01 -9.57 11.73
C ILE A 170 -2.27 -10.22 11.15
N ILE A 171 -3.43 -9.58 11.28
CA ILE A 171 -4.71 -10.10 10.77
C ILE A 171 -4.75 -10.05 9.23
N TYR A 172 -4.26 -8.98 8.61
CA TYR A 172 -4.37 -8.74 7.16
C TYR A 172 -3.84 -9.88 6.28
N PRO A 173 -2.61 -10.43 6.46
CA PRO A 173 -2.13 -11.52 5.61
C PRO A 173 -3.05 -12.74 5.70
N THR A 174 -3.50 -13.09 6.92
CA THR A 174 -4.40 -14.23 7.12
C THR A 174 -5.74 -14.09 6.39
N CYS A 175 -6.23 -12.86 6.18
CA CYS A 175 -7.54 -12.62 5.57
C CYS A 175 -7.69 -13.30 4.19
N LYS A 176 -6.61 -13.42 3.42
CA LYS A 176 -6.57 -14.13 2.12
C LYS A 176 -7.10 -15.57 2.21
N ARG A 177 -6.95 -16.21 3.38
CA ARG A 177 -7.40 -17.59 3.64
C ARG A 177 -8.89 -17.71 3.98
N TRP A 178 -9.52 -16.66 4.52
CA TRP A 178 -10.86 -16.77 5.16
C TRP A 178 -11.86 -15.66 4.81
N THR A 179 -11.49 -14.62 4.06
CA THR A 179 -12.42 -13.57 3.63
C THR A 179 -12.08 -12.97 2.27
N ASN A 180 -13.11 -12.75 1.45
CA ASN A 180 -12.98 -12.05 0.17
C ASN A 180 -12.80 -10.52 0.33
N PHE A 181 -12.76 -10.00 1.56
CA PHE A 181 -12.71 -8.56 1.87
C PHE A 181 -11.34 -8.09 2.40
N ALA A 182 -10.23 -8.75 2.03
CA ALA A 182 -8.87 -8.38 2.44
C ALA A 182 -8.48 -6.89 2.21
N PRO A 183 -8.99 -6.14 1.22
CA PRO A 183 -8.72 -4.70 1.08
C PRO A 183 -9.26 -3.83 2.22
N VAL A 184 -10.24 -4.31 3.01
CA VAL A 184 -10.83 -3.54 4.10
C VAL A 184 -9.85 -3.33 5.27
N PRO A 185 -9.28 -4.38 5.93
CA PRO A 185 -8.25 -4.19 6.94
C PRO A 185 -6.99 -3.51 6.38
N LEU A 186 -6.65 -3.77 5.11
CA LEU A 186 -5.53 -3.14 4.41
C LEU A 186 -5.70 -1.60 4.30
N GLY A 187 -6.88 -1.15 3.88
CA GLY A 187 -7.25 0.26 3.83
C GLY A 187 -7.26 0.90 5.21
N LEU A 188 -7.85 0.22 6.20
CA LEU A 188 -7.90 0.72 7.58
C LEU A 188 -6.50 0.92 8.17
N MET A 189 -5.58 -0.02 7.94
CA MET A 189 -4.24 0.01 8.54
C MET A 189 -3.26 0.95 7.82
N PHE A 190 -3.29 1.05 6.49
CA PHE A 190 -2.39 1.98 5.77
C PHE A 190 -2.79 3.45 5.93
N ASN A 191 -4.07 3.76 6.06
CA ASN A 191 -4.55 5.14 6.08
C ASN A 191 -4.54 5.78 7.48
N VAL A 192 -4.17 5.04 8.54
CA VAL A 192 -4.05 5.56 9.92
C VAL A 192 -3.19 6.83 10.02
N GLY A 193 -2.27 7.01 9.07
CA GLY A 193 -1.46 8.21 8.89
C GLY A 193 -2.25 9.52 8.81
N VAL A 194 -3.51 9.49 8.37
CA VAL A 194 -4.41 10.67 8.42
C VAL A 194 -4.56 11.17 9.85
N PHE A 195 -4.75 10.29 10.83
CA PHE A 195 -4.92 10.68 12.22
C PHE A 195 -3.57 11.00 12.91
N MET A 196 -2.52 10.25 12.56
CA MET A 196 -1.19 10.40 13.16
C MET A 196 -0.49 11.69 12.72
N GLY A 197 -0.59 12.08 11.44
CA GLY A 197 0.03 13.31 10.94
C GLY A 197 -0.51 14.58 11.63
N TRP A 198 -1.82 14.64 11.87
CA TRP A 198 -2.48 15.74 12.58
C TRP A 198 -2.10 15.75 14.07
N SER A 199 -2.27 14.62 14.76
CA SER A 199 -2.05 14.52 16.21
C SER A 199 -0.57 14.54 16.66
N ASP A 200 0.38 14.52 15.74
CA ASP A 200 1.81 14.70 16.00
C ASP A 200 2.31 16.14 15.80
N ILE A 201 1.45 17.04 15.28
CA ILE A 201 1.78 18.44 14.99
C ILE A 201 0.83 19.48 15.64
N SER A 202 -0.44 19.15 15.87
CA SER A 202 -1.35 20.02 16.65
C SER A 202 -0.86 20.16 18.10
N VAL A 203 -0.88 21.38 18.63
CA VAL A 203 -0.21 21.77 19.88
C VAL A 203 -0.59 20.90 21.09
N ASP A 204 -1.89 20.61 21.27
CA ASP A 204 -2.40 19.75 22.34
C ASP A 204 -2.65 18.30 21.89
N GLY A 205 -2.23 17.93 20.68
CA GLY A 205 -2.66 16.70 20.00
C GLY A 205 -4.16 16.67 19.68
N SER A 206 -4.81 17.83 19.63
CA SER A 206 -6.24 17.99 19.34
C SER A 206 -6.59 17.54 17.92
N MET A 207 -7.68 16.78 17.79
CA MET A 207 -8.08 16.13 16.53
C MET A 207 -9.41 16.67 16.03
N ASN A 208 -9.42 17.30 14.85
CA ASN A 208 -10.67 17.72 14.19
C ASN A 208 -11.32 16.52 13.48
N TRP A 209 -12.07 15.72 14.24
CA TRP A 209 -12.75 14.51 13.73
C TRP A 209 -13.66 14.76 12.53
N ASN A 210 -14.27 15.95 12.44
CA ASN A 210 -15.14 16.32 11.31
C ASN A 210 -14.37 16.37 9.99
N VAL A 211 -13.11 16.83 10.01
CA VAL A 211 -12.21 16.81 8.84
C VAL A 211 -11.59 15.43 8.66
N LEU A 212 -11.06 14.85 9.74
CA LEU A 212 -10.21 13.65 9.67
C LEU A 212 -10.97 12.39 9.25
N ILE A 213 -12.24 12.24 9.65
CA ILE A 213 -13.05 11.06 9.31
C ILE A 213 -13.34 10.98 7.81
N PRO A 214 -13.84 12.03 7.11
CA PRO A 214 -13.97 12.05 5.66
C PRO A 214 -12.65 11.74 4.92
N ILE A 215 -11.55 12.40 5.28
CA ILE A 215 -10.25 12.18 4.61
C ILE A 215 -9.77 10.73 4.79
N TYR A 216 -9.91 10.16 5.99
CA TYR A 216 -9.56 8.76 6.27
C TYR A 216 -10.44 7.76 5.52
N LEU A 217 -11.76 7.94 5.55
CA LEU A 217 -12.71 7.08 4.84
C LEU A 217 -12.51 7.15 3.32
N GLY A 218 -12.27 8.34 2.77
CA GLY A 218 -11.93 8.53 1.37
C GLY A 218 -10.65 7.78 0.99
N ALA A 219 -9.60 7.89 1.80
CA ALA A 219 -8.34 7.16 1.56
C ALA A 219 -8.52 5.64 1.66
N CYS A 220 -9.41 5.14 2.53
CA CYS A 220 -9.77 3.72 2.58
C CYS A 220 -10.52 3.26 1.32
N LEU A 221 -11.44 4.06 0.78
CA LEU A 221 -12.08 3.79 -0.51
C LEU A 221 -11.07 3.81 -1.67
N TRP A 222 -10.05 4.67 -1.61
CA TRP A 222 -8.95 4.66 -2.57
C TRP A 222 -8.15 3.36 -2.52
N THR A 223 -7.78 2.87 -1.32
CA THR A 223 -7.14 1.55 -1.16
C THR A 223 -8.00 0.44 -1.76
N TRP A 224 -9.30 0.41 -1.46
CA TRP A 224 -10.20 -0.59 -2.03
C TRP A 224 -10.30 -0.48 -3.57
N THR A 225 -10.24 0.72 -4.13
CA THR A 225 -10.26 0.96 -5.59
C THR A 225 -9.10 0.27 -6.30
N TYR A 226 -7.85 0.55 -5.92
CA TYR A 226 -6.71 -0.04 -6.62
C TYR A 226 -6.51 -1.53 -6.31
N GLU A 227 -6.76 -1.98 -5.08
CA GLU A 227 -6.64 -3.41 -4.73
C GLU A 227 -7.61 -4.29 -5.53
N THR A 228 -8.85 -3.83 -5.76
CA THR A 228 -9.83 -4.59 -6.53
C THR A 228 -9.42 -4.76 -8.01
N GLN A 229 -8.67 -3.79 -8.56
CA GLN A 229 -8.11 -3.84 -9.93
C GLN A 229 -6.77 -4.58 -10.01
N VAL A 230 -6.03 -4.63 -8.91
CA VAL A 230 -4.71 -5.26 -8.78
C VAL A 230 -4.80 -6.74 -8.44
N HIS A 231 -5.83 -7.20 -7.73
CA HIS A 231 -5.96 -8.61 -7.40
C HIS A 231 -6.02 -9.57 -8.62
N PRO A 232 -6.58 -9.18 -9.79
CA PRO A 232 -6.41 -9.90 -11.06
C PRO A 232 -4.96 -10.10 -11.54
N LEU A 233 -3.98 -9.35 -11.00
CA LEU A 233 -2.54 -9.52 -11.29
C LEU A 233 -1.88 -10.61 -10.46
N LEU A 234 -2.38 -10.82 -9.25
CA LEU A 234 -1.84 -11.80 -8.30
C LEU A 234 -2.27 -13.24 -8.66
N THR A 235 -3.26 -13.35 -9.53
CA THR A 235 -3.95 -14.56 -9.99
C THR A 235 -3.53 -14.92 -11.42
N ASN A 236 -3.70 -14.00 -12.38
CA ASN A 236 -3.51 -14.27 -13.82
C ASN A 236 -2.04 -14.29 -14.31
N SER A 237 -1.07 -14.72 -13.51
CA SER A 237 0.36 -14.72 -13.90
C SER A 237 0.92 -16.10 -14.33
N ALA A 238 0.06 -16.98 -14.85
CA ALA A 238 0.37 -18.41 -15.05
C ALA A 238 0.59 -18.85 -16.52
N SER A 239 0.29 -18.02 -17.52
CA SER A 239 -0.09 -18.49 -18.86
C SER A 239 0.56 -17.79 -20.07
N ASP A 240 1.54 -16.89 -19.86
CA ASP A 240 1.88 -15.83 -20.84
C ASP A 240 3.31 -15.90 -21.43
N ASP A 241 4.02 -17.05 -21.33
CA ASP A 241 5.32 -17.29 -22.02
C ASP A 241 5.40 -18.65 -22.76
N VAL A 242 4.27 -19.11 -23.32
CA VAL A 242 4.28 -20.15 -24.36
C VAL A 242 4.33 -19.48 -25.73
N ARG A 243 5.55 -19.17 -26.18
CA ARG A 243 5.81 -18.68 -27.54
C ARG A 243 5.45 -19.77 -28.57
N PRO A 244 4.43 -19.58 -29.44
CA PRO A 244 4.09 -20.60 -30.43
C PRO A 244 5.23 -20.72 -31.44
N GLN A 245 5.83 -21.91 -31.56
CA GLN A 245 6.76 -22.17 -32.66
C GLN A 245 5.97 -22.22 -33.98
N SER A 246 6.53 -21.60 -35.02
CA SER A 246 5.85 -21.45 -36.31
C SER A 246 5.78 -22.77 -37.07
N VAL A 247 4.57 -23.31 -37.19
CA VAL A 247 4.20 -24.32 -38.19
C VAL A 247 3.31 -23.64 -39.23
N SER A 248 3.46 -24.02 -40.50
CA SER A 248 3.07 -23.21 -41.67
C SER A 248 1.83 -23.70 -42.42
N ALA A 249 1.32 -22.82 -43.30
CA ALA A 249 0.27 -23.04 -44.31
C ALA A 249 -1.19 -23.14 -43.79
N PRO A 250 -2.21 -23.05 -44.68
CA PRO A 250 -2.43 -21.87 -45.53
C PRO A 250 -3.89 -21.33 -45.51
N SER A 251 -4.04 -20.14 -46.10
CA SER A 251 -5.28 -19.39 -46.44
C SER A 251 -6.62 -20.14 -46.54
N THR A 252 -7.69 -19.59 -45.93
CA THR A 252 -8.87 -19.02 -46.66
C THR A 252 -9.93 -18.35 -45.75
N SER A 253 -10.76 -17.50 -46.38
CA SER A 253 -12.14 -17.07 -46.00
C SER A 253 -12.51 -16.73 -44.54
N PHE A 254 -12.67 -15.42 -44.33
CA PHE A 254 -13.64 -14.75 -43.45
C PHE A 254 -14.97 -15.49 -43.18
N CYS A 255 -15.34 -15.66 -41.91
CA CYS A 255 -16.73 -15.57 -41.45
C CYS A 255 -16.79 -15.12 -39.98
N ARG A 256 -17.91 -14.50 -39.56
CA ARG A 256 -18.10 -13.89 -38.24
C ARG A 256 -19.09 -14.71 -37.42
N SER A 257 -18.69 -15.18 -36.25
CA SER A 257 -19.56 -15.84 -35.26
C SER A 257 -19.19 -15.40 -33.85
N GLU A 258 -20.20 -15.15 -33.01
CA GLU A 258 -20.02 -14.73 -31.61
C GLU A 258 -19.68 -15.93 -30.70
N THR A 259 -18.46 -16.45 -30.83
CA THR A 259 -17.93 -17.43 -29.88
C THR A 259 -17.46 -16.72 -28.60
N LEU A 260 -18.29 -16.83 -27.56
CA LEU A 260 -17.94 -16.52 -26.17
C LEU A 260 -16.57 -17.14 -25.84
N ARG A 261 -15.52 -16.31 -25.64
CA ARG A 261 -14.12 -16.79 -25.56
C ARG A 261 -13.92 -17.70 -24.34
N PRO A 262 -13.67 -19.01 -24.50
CA PRO A 262 -13.53 -19.93 -23.37
C PRO A 262 -12.29 -19.67 -22.52
N ASP A 263 -11.28 -19.04 -23.11
CA ASP A 263 -9.94 -18.91 -22.54
C ASP A 263 -9.85 -17.88 -21.41
N VAL A 264 -10.75 -16.88 -21.39
CA VAL A 264 -10.75 -15.73 -20.45
C VAL A 264 -11.15 -16.13 -19.00
N HIS A 265 -11.44 -17.41 -18.76
CA HIS A 265 -11.75 -17.94 -17.43
C HIS A 265 -10.72 -18.98 -16.96
N LYS A 266 -9.74 -19.36 -17.78
CA LYS A 266 -8.84 -20.47 -17.49
C LYS A 266 -7.87 -20.18 -16.33
N ASP A 267 -7.38 -18.95 -16.23
CA ASP A 267 -6.47 -18.53 -15.16
C ASP A 267 -7.20 -18.45 -13.80
N LYS A 268 -8.41 -17.86 -13.78
CA LYS A 268 -9.30 -17.76 -12.60
C LYS A 268 -9.73 -19.13 -12.04
N TYR A 269 -9.44 -20.23 -12.75
CA TYR A 269 -9.70 -21.61 -12.32
C TYR A 269 -8.56 -22.21 -11.48
N ASP A 270 -7.34 -21.68 -11.55
CA ASP A 270 -6.21 -22.21 -10.77
C ASP A 270 -6.20 -21.64 -9.34
N ASP A 271 -6.63 -20.40 -9.12
CA ASP A 271 -6.86 -19.87 -7.75
C ASP A 271 -7.89 -20.70 -6.98
N VAL A 272 -8.93 -21.17 -7.70
CA VAL A 272 -10.01 -22.01 -7.16
C VAL A 272 -9.49 -23.41 -6.78
N LYS A 273 -8.38 -23.88 -7.36
CA LYS A 273 -7.68 -25.11 -6.92
C LYS A 273 -6.85 -24.89 -5.65
N ILE A 274 -6.33 -23.68 -5.43
CA ILE A 274 -5.52 -23.32 -4.26
C ILE A 274 -6.42 -22.88 -3.08
N GLY A 275 -7.64 -22.39 -3.35
CA GLY A 275 -8.65 -22.06 -2.34
C GLY A 275 -8.53 -20.66 -1.72
N ILE A 276 -7.85 -19.74 -2.39
CA ILE A 276 -7.63 -18.36 -1.91
C ILE A 276 -8.89 -17.50 -2.15
N ASN A 277 -9.28 -16.70 -1.15
CA ASN A 277 -10.40 -15.78 -1.24
C ASN A 277 -9.96 -14.43 -1.83
N SER A 278 -10.78 -13.81 -2.69
CA SER A 278 -10.43 -12.60 -3.44
C SER A 278 -11.64 -11.66 -3.66
N PRO A 279 -11.46 -10.33 -3.54
CA PRO A 279 -12.47 -9.35 -3.95
C PRO A 279 -12.88 -9.50 -5.41
N ALA A 280 -11.94 -9.81 -6.32
CA ALA A 280 -12.22 -9.92 -7.74
C ALA A 280 -13.10 -11.14 -8.08
N LEU A 281 -12.89 -12.27 -7.37
CA LEU A 281 -13.72 -13.47 -7.49
C LEU A 281 -15.15 -13.27 -6.96
N LEU A 282 -15.32 -12.36 -5.99
CA LEU A 282 -16.61 -11.94 -5.45
C LEU A 282 -17.34 -10.91 -6.35
N CYS A 283 -16.64 -9.86 -6.77
CA CYS A 283 -17.22 -8.74 -7.53
C CYS A 283 -17.59 -9.13 -8.97
N ARG A 284 -16.79 -10.00 -9.63
CA ARG A 284 -17.02 -10.49 -11.01
C ARG A 284 -17.40 -9.35 -11.98
N GLN A 285 -18.62 -9.36 -12.51
CA GLN A 285 -19.16 -8.35 -13.44
C GLN A 285 -19.32 -6.94 -12.83
N TYR A 286 -19.42 -6.83 -11.50
CA TYR A 286 -19.58 -5.55 -10.80
C TYR A 286 -18.25 -4.87 -10.45
N THR A 287 -17.11 -5.44 -10.85
CA THR A 287 -15.76 -4.91 -10.56
C THR A 287 -15.61 -3.46 -11.05
N ILE A 288 -15.99 -3.15 -12.28
CA ILE A 288 -15.93 -1.79 -12.86
C ILE A 288 -16.82 -0.79 -12.08
N PRO A 289 -18.14 -1.01 -11.91
CA PRO A 289 -18.99 -0.05 -11.20
C PRO A 289 -18.66 0.09 -9.71
N ILE A 290 -18.14 -0.96 -9.05
CA ILE A 290 -17.65 -0.85 -7.67
C ILE A 290 -16.42 0.06 -7.62
N CYS A 291 -15.42 -0.15 -8.49
CA CYS A 291 -14.23 0.71 -8.53
C CYS A 291 -14.56 2.16 -8.88
N LEU A 292 -15.52 2.39 -9.78
CA LEU A 292 -16.00 3.74 -10.09
C LEU A 292 -16.70 4.38 -8.88
N GLY A 293 -17.54 3.63 -8.17
CA GLY A 293 -18.22 4.09 -6.96
C GLY A 293 -17.24 4.43 -5.83
N THR A 294 -16.23 3.60 -5.59
CA THR A 294 -15.19 3.87 -4.58
C THR A 294 -14.28 5.02 -4.97
N ALA A 295 -13.95 5.18 -6.26
CA ALA A 295 -13.20 6.32 -6.78
C ALA A 295 -13.96 7.66 -6.63
N VAL A 296 -15.25 7.68 -6.96
CA VAL A 296 -16.11 8.86 -6.78
C VAL A 296 -16.33 9.17 -5.29
N GLY A 297 -16.49 8.14 -4.45
CA GLY A 297 -16.59 8.29 -3.00
C GLY A 297 -15.31 8.87 -2.38
N PHE A 298 -14.13 8.38 -2.79
CA PHE A 298 -12.83 8.95 -2.41
C PHE A 298 -12.74 10.44 -2.77
N TRP A 299 -13.07 10.79 -4.03
CA TRP A 299 -12.97 12.16 -4.51
C TRP A 299 -13.95 13.11 -3.79
N GLY A 300 -15.21 12.69 -3.62
CA GLY A 300 -16.23 13.45 -2.89
C GLY A 300 -15.89 13.66 -1.42
N LEU A 301 -15.34 12.65 -0.74
CA LEU A 301 -14.92 12.76 0.65
C LEU A 301 -13.67 13.63 0.84
N LEU A 302 -12.75 13.66 -0.12
CA LEU A 302 -11.64 14.63 -0.12
C LEU A 302 -12.15 16.07 -0.26
N VAL A 303 -13.04 16.34 -1.22
CA VAL A 303 -13.64 17.68 -1.39
C VAL A 303 -14.40 18.09 -0.13
N TYR A 304 -15.22 17.20 0.45
CA TYR A 304 -15.97 17.48 1.68
C TYR A 304 -15.06 17.73 2.89
N GLY A 305 -14.01 16.92 3.08
CA GLY A 305 -13.01 17.14 4.13
C GLY A 305 -12.25 18.46 3.97
N GLY A 306 -11.95 18.86 2.72
CA GLY A 306 -11.37 20.16 2.41
C GLY A 306 -12.30 21.33 2.76
N ILE A 307 -13.59 21.23 2.44
CA ILE A 307 -14.61 22.23 2.80
C ILE A 307 -14.72 22.39 4.32
N LEU A 308 -14.78 21.28 5.06
CA LEU A 308 -14.82 21.30 6.53
C LEU A 308 -13.53 21.83 7.18
N ASN A 309 -12.41 21.80 6.45
CA ASN A 309 -11.13 22.37 6.87
C ASN A 309 -10.95 23.82 6.38
N GLY A 310 -11.87 24.37 5.59
CA GLY A 310 -11.73 25.69 4.98
C GLY A 310 -10.59 25.81 3.96
N GLN A 311 -10.14 24.70 3.37
CA GLN A 311 -9.08 24.68 2.35
C GLN A 311 -9.43 25.58 1.15
N GLY A 312 -8.40 26.17 0.54
CA GLY A 312 -8.48 27.13 -0.56
C GLY A 312 -8.40 26.53 -1.98
N PRO A 313 -8.20 27.39 -2.99
CA PRO A 313 -8.32 27.01 -4.40
C PRO A 313 -7.18 26.10 -4.93
N PHE A 314 -5.99 26.11 -4.31
CA PHE A 314 -4.88 25.25 -4.74
C PHE A 314 -5.11 23.79 -4.30
N PHE A 315 -5.79 23.59 -3.17
CA PHE A 315 -6.28 22.28 -2.77
C PHE A 315 -7.28 21.71 -3.79
N TYR A 316 -8.37 22.45 -4.10
CA TYR A 316 -9.40 21.94 -5.02
C TYR A 316 -8.90 21.75 -6.45
N THR A 317 -7.98 22.61 -6.94
CA THR A 317 -7.37 22.42 -8.28
C THR A 317 -6.44 21.21 -8.32
N GLY A 318 -5.71 20.91 -7.24
CA GLY A 318 -4.98 19.65 -7.09
C GLY A 318 -5.90 18.43 -7.08
N VAL A 319 -6.95 18.44 -6.25
CA VAL A 319 -7.95 17.36 -6.17
C VAL A 319 -8.68 17.15 -7.51
N ALA A 320 -9.06 18.22 -8.21
CA ALA A 320 -9.67 18.13 -9.54
C ALA A 320 -8.69 17.55 -10.58
N SER A 321 -7.43 18.00 -10.61
CA SER A 321 -6.41 17.49 -11.52
C SER A 321 -6.14 16.00 -11.31
N ALA A 322 -6.04 15.57 -10.04
CA ALA A 322 -5.91 14.17 -9.66
C ALA A 322 -7.14 13.34 -10.07
N GLY A 323 -8.34 13.89 -9.90
CA GLY A 323 -9.60 13.28 -10.35
C GLY A 323 -9.67 13.07 -11.86
N VAL A 324 -9.20 14.04 -12.66
CA VAL A 324 -9.11 13.92 -14.13
C VAL A 324 -8.11 12.84 -14.54
N VAL A 325 -6.94 12.76 -13.88
CA VAL A 325 -5.97 11.66 -14.13
C VAL A 325 -6.56 10.31 -13.77
N LEU A 326 -7.17 10.17 -12.59
CA LEU A 326 -7.83 8.94 -12.15
C LEU A 326 -8.93 8.50 -13.12
N LEU A 327 -9.87 9.38 -13.46
CA LEU A 327 -10.97 9.07 -14.38
C LEU A 327 -10.44 8.65 -15.76
N LYS A 328 -9.42 9.35 -16.27
CA LYS A 328 -8.79 9.04 -17.57
C LYS A 328 -8.17 7.65 -17.58
N GLU A 329 -7.40 7.27 -16.56
CA GLU A 329 -6.77 5.94 -16.54
C GLU A 329 -7.77 4.83 -16.17
N LEU A 330 -8.80 5.12 -15.35
CA LEU A 330 -9.91 4.21 -15.07
C LEU A 330 -10.73 3.87 -16.33
N LEU A 331 -10.98 4.86 -17.19
CA LEU A 331 -11.69 4.66 -18.48
C LEU A 331 -10.82 4.03 -19.57
N ARG A 332 -9.51 3.88 -19.34
CA ARG A 332 -8.55 3.27 -20.29
C ARG A 332 -8.15 1.85 -19.93
N THR A 333 -8.16 1.52 -18.65
CA THR A 333 -7.64 0.25 -18.13
C THR A 333 -8.64 -0.87 -18.35
N ASP A 334 -8.32 -1.81 -19.24
CA ASP A 334 -9.08 -3.04 -19.38
C ASP A 334 -8.76 -3.99 -18.23
N ILE A 335 -9.75 -4.26 -17.37
CA ILE A 335 -9.58 -5.03 -16.14
C ILE A 335 -9.26 -6.51 -16.43
N ASP A 336 -9.67 -7.04 -17.59
CA ASP A 336 -9.33 -8.42 -17.99
C ASP A 336 -7.93 -8.52 -18.66
N ARG A 337 -7.17 -7.42 -18.79
CA ARG A 337 -5.77 -7.41 -19.28
C ARG A 337 -4.75 -7.10 -18.16
N PRO A 338 -4.04 -8.11 -17.61
CA PRO A 338 -3.10 -7.91 -16.49
C PRO A 338 -1.99 -6.88 -16.76
N LYS A 339 -1.51 -6.77 -18.00
CA LYS A 339 -0.46 -5.78 -18.35
C LYS A 339 -0.93 -4.33 -18.15
N GLU A 340 -2.24 -4.07 -18.31
CA GLU A 340 -2.84 -2.74 -18.15
C GLU A 340 -3.20 -2.45 -16.69
N CYS A 341 -3.79 -3.40 -15.95
CA CYS A 341 -3.97 -3.27 -14.50
C CYS A 341 -2.65 -3.01 -13.75
N LYS A 342 -1.53 -3.61 -14.20
CA LYS A 342 -0.19 -3.33 -13.66
C LYS A 342 0.28 -1.91 -13.99
N ALA A 343 -0.01 -1.40 -15.18
CA ALA A 343 0.32 -0.03 -15.56
C ALA A 343 -0.50 1.01 -14.76
N PHE A 344 -1.80 0.75 -14.56
CA PHE A 344 -2.65 1.54 -13.68
C PHE A 344 -2.08 1.60 -12.26
N PHE A 345 -1.74 0.45 -11.67
CA PHE A 345 -1.17 0.40 -10.32
C PHE A 345 0.10 1.23 -10.17
N LEU A 346 1.02 1.15 -11.14
CA LEU A 346 2.23 1.97 -11.16
C LEU A 346 1.97 3.47 -11.35
N THR A 347 0.76 3.84 -11.80
CA THR A 347 0.30 5.24 -11.95
C THR A 347 -0.44 5.76 -10.71
N THR A 348 -0.95 4.88 -9.83
CA THR A 348 -1.63 5.27 -8.58
C THR A 348 -0.90 6.29 -7.69
N PRO A 349 0.44 6.30 -7.51
CA PRO A 349 1.08 7.30 -6.66
C PRO A 349 1.02 8.72 -7.24
N LEU A 350 0.99 8.87 -8.57
CA LEU A 350 0.95 10.19 -9.23
C LEU A 350 -0.33 10.95 -8.86
N ILE A 351 -1.46 10.25 -8.80
CA ILE A 351 -2.77 10.81 -8.40
C ILE A 351 -2.64 11.46 -7.02
N GLY A 352 -2.04 10.76 -6.06
CA GLY A 352 -1.87 11.29 -4.72
C GLY A 352 -0.80 12.37 -4.60
N GLN A 353 0.30 12.28 -5.37
CA GLN A 353 1.31 13.34 -5.45
C GLN A 353 0.72 14.68 -5.91
N ILE A 354 -0.20 14.64 -6.90
CA ILE A 354 -0.90 15.84 -7.37
C ILE A 354 -1.77 16.45 -6.24
N ILE A 355 -2.45 15.61 -5.45
CA ILE A 355 -3.22 16.07 -4.28
C ILE A 355 -2.27 16.68 -3.23
N LEU A 356 -1.13 16.04 -2.93
CA LEU A 356 -0.15 16.56 -1.96
C LEU A 356 0.42 17.91 -2.41
N GLY A 357 0.74 18.05 -3.70
CA GLY A 357 1.16 19.33 -4.29
C GLY A 357 0.10 20.42 -4.12
N GLY A 358 -1.18 20.09 -4.33
CA GLY A 358 -2.31 20.98 -4.06
C GLY A 358 -2.40 21.42 -2.59
N VAL A 359 -2.44 20.47 -1.64
CA VAL A 359 -2.53 20.77 -0.20
C VAL A 359 -1.34 21.63 0.27
N VAL A 360 -0.12 21.28 -0.13
CA VAL A 360 1.10 22.00 0.29
C VAL A 360 1.17 23.39 -0.34
N ALA A 361 0.80 23.54 -1.61
CA ALA A 361 0.72 24.86 -2.24
C ALA A 361 -0.33 25.73 -1.56
N ASP A 362 -1.51 25.19 -1.24
CA ASP A 362 -2.58 25.92 -0.56
C ASP A 362 -2.15 26.41 0.82
N ALA A 363 -1.58 25.52 1.64
CA ALA A 363 -1.07 25.86 2.96
C ALA A 363 0.06 26.92 2.91
N VAL A 364 1.05 26.77 2.03
CA VAL A 364 2.16 27.74 1.93
C VAL A 364 1.69 29.10 1.39
N ILE A 365 0.79 29.12 0.40
CA ILE A 365 0.29 30.36 -0.21
C ILE A 365 -0.66 31.10 0.74
N ASN A 366 -1.55 30.39 1.45
CA ASN A 366 -2.37 30.98 2.50
C ASN A 366 -1.50 31.67 3.57
N ARG A 367 -0.51 30.96 4.14
CA ARG A 367 0.38 31.51 5.18
C ARG A 367 1.28 32.64 4.69
N TYR A 368 1.57 32.71 3.38
CA TYR A 368 2.26 33.85 2.78
C TYR A 368 1.34 35.08 2.67
N ILE A 369 0.09 34.89 2.25
CA ILE A 369 -0.92 35.96 2.12
C ILE A 369 -1.28 36.53 3.50
N GLU A 370 -1.43 35.69 4.51
CA GLU A 370 -1.67 36.09 5.91
C GLU A 370 -0.42 36.72 6.59
N GLY A 371 0.72 36.80 5.88
CA GLY A 371 1.95 37.44 6.35
C GLY A 371 2.74 36.65 7.39
N GLN A 372 2.25 35.48 7.83
CA GLN A 372 2.85 34.67 8.89
C GLN A 372 4.20 34.04 8.50
N LEU A 373 4.53 34.00 7.21
CA LEU A 373 5.85 33.59 6.68
C LEU A 373 6.88 34.74 6.59
N LYS A 374 6.64 35.90 7.22
CA LYS A 374 7.53 37.09 7.17
C LYS A 374 8.23 37.42 8.50
N ALA A 375 8.27 36.47 9.44
CA ALA A 375 8.91 36.60 10.76
C ALA A 375 10.05 35.58 10.92
#